data_AF-A0A2I0T6Y1-F1
#
_entry.id   AF-A0A2I0T6Y1-F1
#
_cell.length_a   1.000
_cell.length_b   1.000
_cell.length_c   1.000
_cell.angle_alpha   90.00
_cell.angle_beta   90.00
_cell.angle_gamma   90.00
#
_symmetry.space_group_name_H-M   'P 1'
#
loop_
_entity.id
_entity.type
_entity.pdbx_description
1 polymer ?
#
loop_
_entity_poly.entity_id
_entity_poly.type
_entity_poly.pdbx_seq_one_letter_code
_entity_poly.pdbx_strand_id
1 'polypeptide(L)'
;MNVITIEDYKSTYWPKLDSAIDQLLTQSPGDYIPISYEQIYSCVYKCVCQQHSEQMYSDLIKKITNHLERVSKELQRASFTNWLSDRIRITRSSCMALTSLRDQNHLESSG
;
A
#
# COMPACT_ATOMS: atom_id res chain seq x y z
N MET A 1 15.12 -37.94 -8.31
CA MET A 1 14.69 -36.59 -8.70
C MET A 1 13.55 -36.22 -7.76
N ASN A 2 13.74 -35.28 -6.83
CA ASN A 2 12.74 -35.00 -5.79
C ASN A 2 11.56 -34.24 -6.41
N VAL A 3 10.41 -34.89 -6.46
CA VAL A 3 9.13 -34.26 -6.81
C VAL A 3 8.81 -33.23 -5.73
N ILE A 4 8.63 -31.98 -6.13
CA ILE A 4 8.13 -30.93 -5.24
C ILE A 4 6.63 -31.15 -5.13
N THR A 5 6.19 -31.56 -3.95
CA THR A 5 4.78 -31.73 -3.67
C THR A 5 4.09 -30.36 -3.60
N ILE A 6 2.77 -30.33 -3.77
CA ILE A 6 1.98 -29.09 -3.63
C ILE A 6 2.14 -28.49 -2.22
N GLU A 7 2.35 -29.33 -1.21
CA GLU A 7 2.59 -28.89 0.18
C GLU A 7 3.97 -28.24 0.34
N ASP A 8 5.02 -28.79 -0.25
CA ASP A 8 6.35 -28.16 -0.27
C ASP A 8 6.30 -26.82 -0.98
N TYR A 9 5.59 -26.75 -2.12
CA TYR A 9 5.35 -25.52 -2.85
C TYR A 9 4.72 -24.45 -1.94
N LYS A 10 3.61 -24.77 -1.27
CA LYS A 10 2.89 -23.82 -0.40
C LYS A 10 3.64 -23.46 0.88
N SER A 11 4.36 -24.40 1.49
CA SER A 11 5.00 -24.20 2.79
C SER A 11 6.39 -23.58 2.69
N THR A 12 7.11 -23.83 1.58
CA THR A 12 8.56 -23.57 1.52
C THR A 12 8.96 -22.66 0.37
N TYR A 13 8.32 -22.82 -0.81
CA TYR A 13 8.71 -22.08 -2.02
C TYR A 13 7.88 -20.80 -2.21
N TRP A 14 6.56 -20.91 -2.13
CA TRP A 14 5.64 -19.78 -2.28
C TRP A 14 5.88 -18.68 -1.24
N PRO A 15 6.11 -18.94 0.06
CA PRO A 15 6.33 -17.87 1.04
C PRO A 15 7.58 -17.04 0.76
N LYS A 16 8.62 -17.66 0.17
CA LYS A 16 9.84 -16.95 -0.25
C LYS A 16 9.58 -16.02 -1.44
N LEU A 17 8.79 -16.51 -2.41
CA LEU A 17 8.35 -15.69 -3.54
C LEU A 17 7.43 -14.56 -3.07
N ASP A 18 6.43 -14.87 -2.25
CA ASP A 18 5.47 -13.92 -1.71
C ASP A 18 6.15 -12.79 -0.94
N SER A 19 7.10 -13.12 -0.05
CA SER A 19 7.85 -12.12 0.72
C SER A 19 8.72 -11.23 -0.19
N ALA A 20 9.37 -11.80 -1.20
CA ALA A 20 10.16 -11.01 -2.13
C ALA A 20 9.30 -10.10 -3.03
N ILE A 21 8.15 -10.60 -3.49
CA ILE A 21 7.16 -9.80 -4.24
C ILE A 21 6.64 -8.66 -3.38
N ASP A 22 6.33 -8.93 -2.10
CA ASP A 22 5.85 -7.90 -1.17
C ASP A 22 6.90 -6.81 -0.95
N GLN A 23 8.18 -7.19 -0.79
CA GLN A 23 9.27 -6.23 -0.69
C GLN A 23 9.45 -5.41 -1.98
N LEU A 24 9.32 -6.03 -3.15
CA LEU A 24 9.34 -5.34 -4.45
C LEU A 24 8.17 -4.35 -4.61
N LEU A 25 6.97 -4.72 -4.16
CA LEU A 25 5.78 -3.88 -4.29
C LEU A 25 5.73 -2.74 -3.27
N THR A 26 6.34 -2.92 -2.09
CA THR A 26 6.33 -1.92 -1.00
C THR A 26 7.61 -1.07 -0.98
N GLN A 27 8.53 -1.31 -1.91
CA GLN A 27 9.78 -0.58 -2.06
C GLN A 27 9.56 0.91 -2.31
N SER A 28 10.29 1.74 -1.56
CA SER A 28 10.45 3.17 -1.89
C SER A 28 11.62 3.36 -2.86
N PRO A 29 11.54 4.33 -3.79
CA PRO A 29 12.66 4.62 -4.69
C PRO A 29 13.90 5.05 -3.88
N GLY A 30 14.94 4.21 -3.87
CA GLY A 30 16.18 4.43 -3.12
C GLY A 30 16.54 3.30 -2.14
N ASP A 31 15.60 2.43 -1.79
CA ASP A 31 15.87 1.32 -0.89
C ASP A 31 16.55 0.14 -1.60
N TYR A 32 17.65 -0.33 -1.03
CA TYR A 32 18.31 -1.56 -1.45
C TYR A 32 17.53 -2.77 -0.91
N ILE A 33 16.95 -3.55 -1.81
CA ILE A 33 16.27 -4.78 -1.40
C ILE A 33 17.30 -5.92 -1.41
N PRO A 34 17.51 -6.63 -0.27
CA PRO A 34 18.35 -7.83 -0.23
C PRO A 34 17.61 -9.04 -0.84
N ILE A 35 17.10 -8.91 -2.07
CA ILE A 35 16.54 -10.02 -2.82
C ILE A 35 17.68 -10.73 -3.56
N SER A 36 17.85 -12.02 -3.28
CA SER A 36 18.73 -12.88 -4.07
C SER A 36 18.01 -13.28 -5.36
N TYR A 37 18.24 -12.54 -6.45
CA TYR A 37 17.66 -12.82 -7.77
C TYR A 37 17.90 -14.25 -8.24
N GLU A 38 19.08 -14.82 -7.94
CA GLU A 38 19.43 -16.20 -8.27
C GLU A 38 18.54 -17.22 -7.54
N GLN A 39 18.18 -16.95 -6.29
CA GLN A 39 17.29 -17.81 -5.52
C GLN A 39 15.85 -17.77 -6.05
N ILE A 40 15.37 -16.58 -6.44
CA ILE A 40 14.05 -16.44 -7.04
C ILE A 40 13.98 -17.14 -8.38
N TYR A 41 14.97 -16.93 -9.26
CA TYR A 41 15.04 -17.64 -10.55
C TYR A 41 15.07 -19.15 -10.37
N SER A 42 15.90 -19.64 -9.43
CA SER A 42 15.98 -21.07 -9.11
C SER A 42 14.66 -21.62 -8.56
N CYS A 43 13.96 -20.84 -7.74
CA CYS A 43 12.67 -21.20 -7.15
C CYS A 43 11.58 -21.30 -8.23
N VAL A 44 11.48 -20.28 -9.09
CA VAL A 44 10.54 -20.25 -10.21
C VAL A 44 10.80 -21.41 -11.18
N TYR A 45 12.06 -21.62 -11.55
CA TYR A 45 12.44 -22.72 -12.46
C TYR A 45 12.01 -24.08 -11.91
N LYS A 46 12.27 -24.33 -10.62
CA LYS A 46 11.85 -25.57 -9.95
C LYS A 46 10.33 -25.72 -9.94
N CYS A 47 9.57 -24.67 -9.64
CA CYS A 47 8.10 -24.71 -9.63
C CYS A 47 7.51 -24.96 -11.02
N VAL A 48 8.09 -24.36 -12.08
CA VAL A 48 7.66 -24.54 -13.47
C VAL A 48 7.96 -25.96 -13.96
N CYS A 49 9.17 -26.48 -13.71
CA CYS A 49 9.53 -27.86 -14.07
C CYS A 49 8.67 -28.93 -13.38
N GLN A 50 8.02 -28.58 -12.26
CA GLN A 50 7.19 -29.47 -11.45
C GLN A 50 5.67 -29.29 -11.72
N GLN A 51 5.30 -28.62 -12.81
CA GLN A 51 3.91 -28.33 -13.21
C GLN A 51 3.07 -27.48 -12.23
N HIS A 52 3.70 -26.69 -11.35
CA HIS A 52 3.00 -25.75 -10.46
C HIS A 52 2.84 -24.34 -11.06
N SER A 53 3.06 -24.19 -12.37
CA SER A 53 3.08 -22.88 -13.05
C SER A 53 1.73 -22.17 -13.02
N GLU A 54 0.62 -22.87 -13.24
CA GLU A 54 -0.73 -22.27 -13.19
C GLU A 54 -1.08 -21.78 -11.79
N GLN A 55 -0.78 -22.58 -10.77
CA GLN A 55 -1.04 -22.20 -9.38
C GLN A 55 -0.19 -20.99 -8.98
N MET A 56 1.10 -21.00 -9.33
CA MET A 56 2.01 -19.87 -9.11
C MET A 56 1.53 -18.60 -9.80
N TYR A 57 1.05 -18.70 -11.04
CA TYR A 57 0.48 -17.56 -11.75
C TYR A 57 -0.79 -17.02 -11.07
N SER A 58 -1.70 -17.91 -10.67
CA SER A 58 -2.93 -17.53 -9.94
C SER A 58 -2.62 -16.82 -8.63
N ASP A 59 -1.68 -17.36 -7.85
CA ASP A 59 -1.28 -16.78 -6.56
C ASP A 59 -0.58 -15.42 -6.75
N LEU A 60 0.25 -15.28 -7.80
CA LEU A 60 0.90 -14.00 -8.18
C LEU A 60 -0.13 -12.93 -8.54
N ILE A 61 -1.06 -13.25 -9.43
CA ILE A 61 -2.10 -12.31 -9.87
C ILE A 61 -2.96 -11.89 -8.67
N LYS A 62 -3.35 -12.83 -7.80
CA LYS A 62 -4.09 -12.50 -6.58
C LYS A 62 -3.29 -11.56 -5.67
N LYS A 63 -2.00 -11.83 -5.45
CA LYS A 63 -1.15 -11.01 -4.59
C LYS A 63 -1.05 -9.57 -5.10
N ILE A 64 -0.77 -9.39 -6.39
CA ILE A 64 -0.70 -8.07 -7.03
C ILE A 64 -2.05 -7.36 -6.97
N THR A 65 -3.15 -8.07 -7.28
CA THR A 65 -4.50 -7.50 -7.27
C THR A 65 -4.87 -7.01 -5.87
N ASN A 66 -4.62 -7.81 -4.84
CA ASN A 66 -4.89 -7.44 -3.44
C ASN A 66 -4.03 -6.25 -3.00
N HIS A 67 -2.75 -6.20 -3.41
CA HIS A 67 -1.88 -5.08 -3.13
C HIS A 67 -2.41 -3.79 -3.79
N LEU A 68 -2.76 -3.83 -5.07
CA LEU A 68 -3.34 -2.69 -5.79
C LEU A 68 -4.66 -2.23 -5.18
N GLU A 69 -5.53 -3.14 -4.77
CA GLU A 69 -6.78 -2.80 -4.09
C GLU A 69 -6.52 -2.10 -2.76
N ARG A 70 -5.54 -2.57 -1.99
CA ARG A 70 -5.11 -1.93 -0.74
C ARG A 70 -4.56 -0.53 -1.00
N VAL A 71 -3.64 -0.37 -1.96
CA VAL A 71 -3.07 0.93 -2.34
C VAL A 71 -4.17 1.89 -2.81
N SER A 72 -5.14 1.40 -3.60
CA SER A 72 -6.31 2.17 -4.03
C SER A 72 -7.14 2.66 -2.84
N LYS A 73 -7.41 1.79 -1.85
CA LYS A 73 -8.13 2.17 -0.61
C LYS A 73 -7.34 3.18 0.23
N GLU A 74 -6.02 3.01 0.34
CA GLU A 74 -5.14 3.96 1.03
C GLU A 74 -5.14 5.33 0.35
N LEU A 75 -5.07 5.38 -0.99
CA LEU A 75 -5.18 6.60 -1.79
C LEU A 75 -6.56 7.27 -1.64
N GLN A 76 -7.65 6.50 -1.64
CA GLN A 76 -9.00 7.01 -1.41
C GLN A 76 -9.19 7.59 0.00
N ARG A 77 -8.53 7.01 1.02
CA ARG A 77 -8.53 7.58 2.38
C ARG A 77 -7.71 8.86 2.46
N ALA A 78 -6.54 8.89 1.83
CA ALA A 78 -5.66 10.06 1.82
C ALA A 78 -6.33 11.27 1.15
N SER A 79 -7.10 11.06 0.07
CA SER A 79 -7.86 12.12 -0.59
C SER A 79 -9.02 12.64 0.28
N PHE A 80 -9.68 11.77 1.07
CA PHE A 80 -10.71 12.16 2.03
C PHE A 80 -10.15 12.96 3.21
N THR A 81 -8.99 12.58 3.75
CA THR A 81 -8.35 13.31 4.87
C THR A 81 -7.88 14.69 4.46
N ASN A 82 -7.33 14.87 3.25
CA ASN A 82 -6.93 16.20 2.75
C ASN A 82 -8.14 17.11 2.52
N TRP A 83 -9.25 16.57 1.99
CA TRP A 83 -10.48 17.33 1.78
C TRP A 83 -11.14 17.79 3.09
N LEU A 84 -11.18 16.92 4.11
CA LEU A 84 -11.70 17.29 5.43
C LEU A 84 -10.78 18.27 6.18
N SER A 85 -9.45 18.10 6.11
CA SER A 85 -8.51 19.03 6.76
C SER A 85 -8.59 20.43 6.14
N ASP A 86 -8.72 20.54 4.82
CA ASP A 86 -8.87 21.85 4.17
C ASP A 86 -10.22 22.50 4.50
N ARG A 87 -11.31 21.72 4.58
CA ARG A 87 -12.63 22.26 4.97
C ARG A 87 -12.71 22.66 6.45
N ILE A 88 -12.07 21.92 7.36
CA ILE A 88 -11.98 22.30 8.78
C ILE A 88 -11.08 23.53 8.94
N ARG A 89 -9.96 23.61 8.22
CA ARG A 89 -9.09 24.79 8.21
C ARG A 89 -9.80 26.03 7.68
N ILE A 90 -10.47 25.93 6.53
CA ILE A 90 -11.23 27.04 5.93
C ILE A 90 -12.37 27.47 6.85
N THR A 91 -13.14 26.53 7.39
CA THR A 91 -14.24 26.85 8.33
C THR A 91 -13.72 27.51 9.61
N ARG A 92 -12.61 27.01 10.17
CA ARG A 92 -11.96 27.59 11.36
C ARG A 92 -11.43 29.01 11.08
N SER A 93 -10.79 29.23 9.94
CA SER A 93 -10.32 30.57 9.52
C SER A 93 -11.48 31.53 9.32
N SER A 94 -12.58 31.11 8.68
CA SER A 94 -13.77 31.93 8.50
C SER A 94 -14.46 32.28 9.82
N CYS A 95 -14.58 31.33 10.75
CA CYS A 95 -15.14 31.60 12.08
C CYS A 95 -14.29 32.57 12.90
N MET A 96 -12.95 32.43 12.87
CA MET A 96 -12.04 33.34 13.57
C MET A 96 -12.14 34.78 13.03
N ALA A 97 -12.26 34.95 11.70
CA ALA A 97 -12.44 36.25 11.08
C ALA A 97 -13.78 36.91 11.48
N LEU A 98 -14.86 36.13 11.53
CA LEU A 98 -16.17 36.62 11.96
C LEU A 98 -16.21 36.97 13.45
N THR A 99 -15.49 36.25 14.31
CA THR A 99 -15.36 36.62 15.72
C THR A 99 -14.56 37.91 15.90
N SER A 100 -13.46 38.10 15.16
CA SER A 100 -12.69 39.35 15.22
C SER A 100 -13.47 40.56 14.71
N LEU A 101 -14.27 40.40 13.64
CA LEU A 101 -15.16 41.46 13.15
C LEU A 101 -16.29 41.78 14.14
N ARG A 102 -16.82 40.77 14.84
CA ARG A 102 -17.82 40.98 15.91
C ARG A 102 -17.23 41.72 17.11
N ASP A 103 -15.99 41.42 17.48
CA ASP A 103 -15.31 42.04 18.63
C ASP A 103 -14.93 43.51 18.31
N GLN A 104 -14.60 43.84 17.06
CA GLN A 104 -14.37 45.23 16.63
C GLN A 104 -15.65 46.09 16.67
N ASN A 105 -16.80 45.55 16.27
CA ASN A 105 -18.07 46.29 16.30
C ASN A 105 -18.59 46.54 17.74
N HIS A 106 -18.21 45.71 18.72
CA HIS A 106 -18.62 45.91 20.12
C HIS A 106 -17.85 47.03 20.84
N LEU A 107 -16.63 47.36 20.39
CA LEU A 107 -15.81 48.42 20.99
C LEU A 107 -16.20 49.82 20.50
N GLU A 108 -16.75 49.96 19.29
CA GLU A 108 -17.21 51.25 18.74
C GLU A 108 -18.60 51.69 19.26
N SER A 109 -19.35 50.80 19.91
CA SER A 109 -20.68 51.12 20.46
C SER A 109 -20.67 51.57 21.94
N SER A 110 -19.51 51.68 22.59
CA SER A 110 -19.36 52.10 23.99
C SER A 110 -18.54 53.40 24.18
N GLY A 111 -18.25 54.14 23.11
CA GLY A 111 -17.74 55.51 23.17
C GLY A 111 -18.80 56.51 22.71
#